data_AF-A0A091CL93-F1
#
_entry.id   AF-A0A091CL93-F1
#
_cell.length_a   1.000
_cell.length_b   1.000
_cell.length_c   1.000
_cell.angle_alpha   90.00
_cell.angle_beta   90.00
_cell.angle_gamma   90.00
#
_symmetry.space_group_name_H-M   'P 1'
#
loop_
_entity.id
_entity.type
_entity.pdbx_description
1 polymer ?
#
loop_
_entity_poly.entity_id
_entity_poly.type
_entity_poly.pdbx_seq_one_letter_code
_entity_poly.pdbx_strand_id
1 'polypeptide(L)'
;MEPCRSLALLAGSLGLASSLVAISTDFWIVAVGVTSAHSGLWPKGGQDDPVKGYIHVTQSFCILAALWGLVAVGFLVLSCIPSLSVPRRGPLVSTVMALAAALSMLVAMAVYTSERWGQAPHPQVQTFFCWSFYLGWVSAVLFLCAGALSLAAHCGTQRPGYESL
;
A
#
# COMPACT_ATOMS: atom_id res chain seq x y z
N MET A 1 -26.90 3.88 -6.96
CA MET A 1 -25.48 4.19 -7.21
C MET A 1 -24.63 3.77 -6.00
N GLU A 2 -24.41 2.47 -5.81
CA GLU A 2 -23.55 1.92 -4.74
C GLU A 2 -22.38 1.02 -5.20
N PRO A 3 -22.28 0.50 -6.45
CA PRO A 3 -21.25 -0.49 -6.77
C PRO A 3 -19.83 0.09 -6.70
N CYS A 4 -19.63 1.35 -7.11
CA CYS A 4 -18.31 2.00 -7.05
C CYS A 4 -17.79 2.17 -5.61
N ARG A 5 -18.68 2.43 -4.64
CA ARG A 5 -18.30 2.58 -3.23
C ARG A 5 -17.92 1.23 -2.62
N SER A 6 -18.71 0.19 -2.89
CA SER A 6 -18.41 -1.17 -2.43
C SER A 6 -17.12 -1.71 -3.05
N LEU A 7 -16.88 -1.45 -4.35
CA LEU A 7 -15.63 -1.81 -5.02
C LEU A 7 -14.44 -1.02 -4.46
N ALA A 8 -14.60 0.27 -4.15
CA ALA A 8 -13.56 1.07 -3.50
C ALA A 8 -13.22 0.53 -2.11
N LEU A 9 -14.22 0.12 -1.33
CA LEU A 9 -14.05 -0.53 -0.03
C LEU A 9 -13.29 -1.85 -0.15
N LEU A 10 -13.69 -2.71 -1.07
CA LEU A 10 -13.02 -3.99 -1.32
C LEU A 10 -11.57 -3.80 -1.77
N ALA A 11 -11.33 -2.88 -2.71
CA ALA A 11 -9.98 -2.57 -3.17
C ALA A 11 -9.12 -1.99 -2.03
N GLY A 12 -9.68 -1.08 -1.23
CA GLY A 12 -8.98 -0.47 -0.10
C GLY A 12 -8.66 -1.46 1.01
N SER A 13 -9.59 -2.34 1.37
CA SER A 13 -9.38 -3.37 2.40
C SER A 13 -8.38 -4.44 1.93
N LEU A 14 -8.47 -4.87 0.68
CA LEU A 14 -7.50 -5.81 0.10
C LEU A 14 -6.11 -5.18 -0.02
N GLY A 15 -6.02 -3.89 -0.38
CA GLY A 15 -4.77 -3.13 -0.41
C GLY A 15 -4.15 -3.03 0.98
N LEU A 16 -4.95 -2.74 2.00
CA LEU A 16 -4.51 -2.69 3.40
C LEU A 16 -4.03 -4.05 3.90
N ALA A 17 -4.81 -5.11 3.66
CA ALA A 17 -4.42 -6.47 4.02
C ALA A 17 -3.11 -6.87 3.33
N SER A 18 -2.97 -6.59 2.04
CA SER A 18 -1.75 -6.87 1.28
C SER A 18 -0.54 -6.11 1.82
N SER A 19 -0.71 -4.83 2.21
CA SER A 19 0.34 -4.02 2.82
C SER A 19 0.76 -4.55 4.21
N LEU A 20 -0.21 -4.96 5.04
CA LEU A 20 0.05 -5.56 6.35
C LEU A 20 0.74 -6.93 6.23
N VAL A 21 0.36 -7.73 5.24
CA VAL A 21 1.03 -8.99 4.94
C VAL A 21 2.45 -8.72 4.44
N ALA A 22 2.63 -7.75 3.54
CA ALA A 22 3.96 -7.37 3.07
C ALA A 22 4.86 -6.91 4.21
N ILE A 23 4.39 -6.08 5.16
CA ILE A 23 5.24 -5.57 6.25
C ILE A 23 5.55 -6.59 7.35
N SER A 24 4.64 -7.56 7.58
CA SER A 24 4.77 -8.55 8.66
C SER A 24 5.58 -9.77 8.27
N THR A 25 5.76 -10.01 6.97
CA THR A 25 6.38 -11.23 6.47
C THR A 25 7.85 -11.02 6.15
N ASP A 26 8.63 -12.06 6.42
CA ASP A 26 10.07 -12.04 6.18
C ASP A 26 10.48 -12.45 4.76
N PHE A 27 9.51 -12.53 3.85
CA PHE A 27 9.70 -13.02 2.49
C PHE A 27 9.79 -11.86 1.49
N TRP A 28 10.62 -10.87 1.79
CA TRP A 28 10.94 -9.81 0.83
C TRP A 28 12.01 -10.26 -0.15
N ILE A 29 13.07 -10.90 0.36
CA ILE A 29 14.16 -11.44 -0.44
C ILE A 29 14.50 -12.85 0.03
N VAL A 30 14.76 -13.73 -0.94
CA VAL A 30 15.44 -15.00 -0.76
C VAL A 30 16.87 -14.86 -1.23
N ALA A 31 17.81 -15.14 -0.34
CA ALA A 31 19.19 -15.41 -0.70
C ALA A 31 19.34 -16.93 -0.90
N VAL A 32 19.66 -17.35 -2.12
CA VAL A 32 19.96 -18.75 -2.44
C VAL A 32 21.48 -18.93 -2.36
N GLY A 33 21.93 -19.71 -1.37
CA GLY A 33 23.31 -20.18 -1.20
C GLY A 33 23.31 -21.67 -0.85
N VAL A 34 24.22 -22.11 0.01
CA VAL A 34 24.24 -23.50 0.54
C VAL A 34 23.02 -23.81 1.43
N THR A 35 22.45 -22.77 2.04
CA THR A 35 21.15 -22.79 2.71
C THR A 35 20.33 -21.60 2.19
N SER A 36 19.03 -21.81 1.98
CA SER A 36 18.11 -20.74 1.60
C SER A 36 17.78 -19.89 2.83
N ALA A 37 18.13 -18.61 2.78
CA ALA A 37 17.83 -17.66 3.83
C ALA A 37 16.77 -16.65 3.36
N HIS A 38 15.74 -16.46 4.18
CA HIS A 38 14.70 -15.46 3.96
C HIS A 38 15.03 -14.22 4.78
N SER A 39 15.04 -13.05 4.14
CA SER A 39 15.25 -11.78 4.81
C SER A 39 14.04 -10.88 4.62
N GLY A 40 13.45 -10.53 5.77
CA GLY A 40 12.35 -9.59 5.86
C GLY A 40 12.79 -8.15 5.83
N LEU A 41 11.80 -7.27 5.97
CA LEU A 41 12.07 -5.86 6.19
C LEU A 41 12.60 -5.60 7.62
N TRP A 42 12.35 -6.50 8.57
CA TRP A 42 12.81 -6.41 9.96
C TRP A 42 14.11 -7.24 10.15
N PRO A 43 15.20 -6.63 10.64
CA PRO A 43 16.45 -7.34 10.86
C PRO A 43 16.30 -8.37 11.98
N LYS A 44 16.66 -9.63 11.70
CA LYS A 44 16.65 -10.75 12.68
C LYS A 44 18.02 -11.03 13.32
N GLY A 45 19.07 -10.31 12.92
CA GLY A 45 20.45 -10.46 13.41
C GLY A 45 20.80 -9.40 14.45
N GLY A 46 21.50 -9.83 15.51
CA GLY A 46 21.86 -8.98 16.65
C GLY A 46 22.77 -7.80 16.30
N GLN A 47 22.68 -6.78 17.16
CA GLN A 47 23.42 -5.52 17.41
C GLN A 47 24.56 -5.00 16.49
N ASP A 48 25.20 -5.80 15.63
CA ASP A 48 26.49 -5.46 15.00
C ASP A 48 26.48 -5.31 13.46
N ASP A 49 25.38 -5.61 12.77
CA ASP A 49 25.26 -5.29 11.34
C ASP A 49 24.56 -3.93 11.15
N PRO A 50 25.22 -2.90 10.58
CA PRO A 50 24.59 -1.61 10.35
C PRO A 50 23.46 -1.79 9.34
N VAL A 51 22.21 -1.70 9.84
CA VAL A 51 21.01 -1.73 9.02
C VAL A 51 21.12 -0.62 7.99
N LYS A 52 21.13 -0.99 6.71
CA LYS A 52 21.33 -0.04 5.62
C LYS A 52 20.20 1.00 5.64
N GLY A 53 20.55 2.29 5.50
CA GLY A 53 19.60 3.40 5.65
C GLY A 53 18.34 3.29 4.78
N TYR A 54 18.44 2.71 3.58
CA TYR A 54 17.29 2.50 2.71
C TYR A 54 16.24 1.53 3.28
N ILE A 55 16.63 0.61 4.17
CA ILE A 55 15.71 -0.31 4.86
C ILE A 55 14.83 0.50 5.82
N HIS A 56 15.40 1.42 6.59
CA HIS A 56 14.64 2.31 7.48
C HIS A 56 13.69 3.24 6.71
N VAL A 57 14.12 3.74 5.55
CA VAL A 57 13.26 4.53 4.65
C VAL A 57 12.09 3.66 4.18
N THR A 58 12.36 2.46 3.68
CA THR A 58 11.34 1.52 3.21
C THR A 58 10.35 1.16 4.33
N GLN A 59 10.84 0.85 5.54
CA GLN A 59 10.01 0.59 6.72
C GLN A 59 9.08 1.77 7.03
N SER A 60 9.64 2.97 7.11
CA SER A 60 8.89 4.18 7.47
C SER A 60 7.78 4.45 6.46
N PHE A 61 8.07 4.35 5.16
CA PHE A 61 7.07 4.54 4.11
C PHE A 61 6.02 3.42 4.05
N CYS A 62 6.38 2.16 4.33
CA CYS A 62 5.42 1.07 4.46
C CYS A 62 4.47 1.27 5.65
N ILE A 63 5.00 1.71 6.81
CA ILE A 63 4.17 2.03 8.00
C ILE A 63 3.23 3.18 7.68
N LEU A 64 3.74 4.26 7.07
CA LEU A 64 2.91 5.39 6.63
C LEU A 64 1.82 4.92 5.67
N ALA A 65 2.15 4.09 4.67
CA ALA A 65 1.17 3.54 3.74
C ALA A 65 0.05 2.75 4.46
N ALA A 66 0.41 1.93 5.45
CA ALA A 66 -0.58 1.19 6.25
C ALA A 66 -1.46 2.12 7.09
N LEU A 67 -0.89 3.16 7.71
CA LEU A 67 -1.65 4.14 8.49
C LEU A 67 -2.63 4.92 7.61
N TRP A 68 -2.16 5.45 6.47
CA TRP A 68 -3.01 6.16 5.51
C TRP A 68 -4.10 5.24 4.94
N GLY A 69 -3.76 3.99 4.63
CA GLY A 69 -4.72 2.98 4.17
C GLY A 69 -5.80 2.66 5.21
N LEU A 70 -5.42 2.53 6.49
CA LEU A 70 -6.36 2.32 7.59
C LEU A 70 -7.34 3.48 7.73
N VAL A 71 -6.83 4.72 7.68
CA VAL A 71 -7.66 5.93 7.73
C VAL A 71 -8.61 5.97 6.53
N ALA A 72 -8.12 5.67 5.32
CA ALA A 72 -8.94 5.63 4.11
C ALA A 72 -10.10 4.62 4.23
N VAL A 73 -9.79 3.38 4.63
CA VAL A 73 -10.81 2.33 4.84
C VAL A 73 -11.81 2.73 5.92
N GLY A 74 -11.34 3.32 7.03
CA GLY A 74 -12.21 3.79 8.11
C GLY A 74 -13.23 4.83 7.63
N PHE A 75 -12.79 5.83 6.84
CA PHE A 75 -13.70 6.83 6.26
C PHE A 75 -14.64 6.25 5.20
N LEU A 76 -14.19 5.27 4.41
CA LEU A 76 -15.06 4.55 3.47
C LEU A 76 -16.16 3.75 4.19
N VAL A 77 -15.81 3.04 5.28
CA VAL A 77 -16.78 2.29 6.10
C VAL A 77 -17.80 3.24 6.70
N LEU A 78 -17.35 4.36 7.27
CA LEU A 78 -18.24 5.38 7.83
C LEU A 78 -19.17 5.99 6.77
N SER A 79 -18.68 6.13 5.53
CA SER A 79 -19.46 6.62 4.39
C SER A 79 -20.52 5.63 3.88
N CYS A 80 -20.43 4.36 4.26
CA CYS A 80 -21.41 3.32 3.95
C CYS A 80 -22.49 3.15 5.04
N ILE A 81 -22.31 3.76 6.21
CA ILE A 81 -23.29 3.72 7.29
C ILE A 81 -24.20 4.97 7.20
N PRO A 82 -25.48 4.84 6.84
CA PRO A 82 -26.40 5.98 6.65
C PRO A 82 -26.62 6.81 7.92
N SER A 83 -26.48 6.20 9.11
CA SER A 83 -26.71 6.85 10.41
C SER A 83 -25.55 7.69 10.92
N LEU A 84 -24.34 7.52 10.37
CA LEU A 84 -23.11 8.21 10.77
C LEU A 84 -22.53 9.06 9.64
N SER A 85 -23.27 9.23 8.54
CA SER A 85 -22.81 9.95 7.36
C SER A 85 -22.71 11.46 7.64
N VAL A 86 -21.57 11.92 8.15
CA VAL A 86 -21.24 13.35 8.24
C VAL A 86 -21.14 13.92 6.81
N PRO A 87 -21.65 15.14 6.55
CA PRO A 87 -21.92 15.67 5.21
C PRO A 87 -20.75 15.62 4.23
N ARG A 88 -20.95 14.90 3.12
CA ARG A 88 -20.32 15.01 1.77
C ARG A 88 -18.78 14.96 1.64
N ARG A 89 -18.00 15.16 2.70
CA ARG A 89 -16.53 15.26 2.70
C ARG A 89 -15.80 13.95 2.99
N GLY A 90 -16.45 12.97 3.63
CA GLY A 90 -15.86 11.65 3.93
C GLY A 90 -15.25 10.94 2.71
N PRO A 91 -15.96 10.86 1.57
CA PRO A 91 -15.43 10.23 0.36
C PRO A 91 -14.19 10.93 -0.22
N LEU A 92 -14.11 12.26 -0.11
CA LEU A 92 -12.96 13.07 -0.55
C LEU A 92 -11.73 12.85 0.33
N VAL A 93 -11.93 12.84 1.64
CA VAL A 93 -10.85 12.54 2.60
C VAL A 93 -10.32 11.14 2.35
N SER A 94 -11.21 10.15 2.17
CA SER A 94 -10.78 8.80 1.83
C SER A 94 -10.00 8.71 0.51
N THR A 95 -10.33 9.53 -0.49
CA THR A 95 -9.61 9.55 -1.77
C THR A 95 -8.19 10.02 -1.56
N VAL A 96 -8.03 11.16 -0.87
CA VAL A 96 -6.72 11.76 -0.58
C VAL A 96 -5.86 10.79 0.22
N MET A 97 -6.44 10.13 1.24
CA MET A 97 -5.72 9.16 2.06
C MET A 97 -5.34 7.89 1.28
N ALA A 98 -6.19 7.39 0.39
CA ALA A 98 -5.86 6.25 -0.46
C ALA A 98 -4.73 6.58 -1.45
N LEU A 99 -4.73 7.77 -2.05
CA LEU A 99 -3.65 8.23 -2.92
C LEU A 99 -2.34 8.45 -2.14
N ALA A 100 -2.40 9.02 -0.93
CA ALA A 100 -1.25 9.16 -0.06
C ALA A 100 -0.67 7.80 0.35
N ALA A 101 -1.53 6.81 0.64
CA ALA A 101 -1.12 5.42 0.90
C ALA A 101 -0.41 4.80 -0.31
N ALA A 102 -0.99 4.97 -1.50
CA ALA A 102 -0.41 4.47 -2.74
C ALA A 102 0.97 5.09 -3.03
N LEU A 103 1.10 6.41 -2.92
CA LEU A 103 2.37 7.11 -3.13
C LEU A 103 3.42 6.69 -2.11
N SER A 104 3.04 6.59 -0.84
CA SER A 104 3.94 6.13 0.23
C SER A 104 4.47 4.72 -0.09
N MET A 105 3.57 3.82 -0.51
CA MET A 105 3.97 2.46 -0.88
C MET A 105 4.84 2.42 -2.13
N LEU A 106 4.52 3.21 -3.16
CA LEU A 106 5.35 3.32 -4.37
C LEU A 106 6.76 3.80 -4.06
N VAL A 107 6.91 4.81 -3.19
CA VAL A 107 8.21 5.30 -2.74
C VAL A 107 8.98 4.20 -2.01
N ALA A 108 8.34 3.48 -1.07
CA ALA A 108 8.97 2.36 -0.38
C ALA A 108 9.50 1.30 -1.36
N MET A 109 8.66 0.87 -2.31
CA MET A 109 9.02 -0.14 -3.29
C MET A 109 10.09 0.34 -4.27
N ALA A 110 10.03 1.60 -4.71
CA ALA A 110 10.99 2.18 -5.63
C ALA A 110 12.37 2.36 -4.98
N VAL A 111 12.43 2.86 -3.74
CA VAL A 111 13.68 2.98 -2.97
C VAL A 111 14.29 1.60 -2.76
N TYR A 112 13.49 0.62 -2.31
CA TYR A 112 13.98 -0.74 -2.11
C TYR A 112 14.54 -1.36 -3.39
N THR A 113 13.85 -1.17 -4.52
CA THR A 113 14.24 -1.72 -5.82
C THR A 113 15.50 -1.06 -6.37
N SER A 114 15.57 0.28 -6.34
CA SER A 114 16.70 1.06 -6.88
C SER A 114 17.99 0.81 -6.11
N GLU A 115 17.94 0.83 -4.78
CA GLU A 115 19.09 0.55 -3.91
C GLU A 115 19.59 -0.89 -4.04
N ARG A 116 18.68 -1.84 -4.33
CA ARG A 116 19.05 -3.23 -4.60
C ARG A 116 19.63 -3.42 -6.00
N TRP A 117 19.13 -2.71 -7.01
CA TRP A 117 19.68 -2.74 -8.36
C TRP A 117 21.08 -2.12 -8.43
N GLY A 118 21.35 -1.12 -7.60
CA GLY A 118 22.67 -0.48 -7.49
C GLY A 118 23.72 -1.32 -6.76
N GLN A 119 23.34 -2.38 -6.04
CA GLN A 119 24.28 -3.29 -5.39
C GLN A 119 24.80 -4.32 -6.41
N ALA A 120 26.08 -4.23 -6.76
CA ALA A 120 26.73 -5.19 -7.64
C ALA A 120 26.52 -6.63 -7.10
N PRO A 121 26.03 -7.58 -7.92
CA PRO A 121 25.78 -8.95 -7.50
C PRO A 121 27.04 -9.55 -6.91
N HIS A 122 26.99 -9.96 -5.63
CA HIS A 122 28.11 -10.72 -5.07
C HIS A 122 28.15 -12.10 -5.75
N PRO A 123 29.30 -12.54 -6.27
CA PRO A 123 29.40 -13.74 -7.11
C PRO A 123 29.03 -15.06 -6.40
N GLN A 124 28.84 -15.06 -5.08
CA GLN A 124 28.51 -16.25 -4.28
C GLN A 124 27.06 -16.32 -3.78
N VAL A 125 26.26 -15.25 -3.87
CA VAL A 125 24.89 -15.23 -3.32
C VAL A 125 23.93 -14.64 -4.34
N GLN A 126 23.05 -15.47 -4.87
CA GLN A 126 21.98 -15.01 -5.77
C GLN A 126 20.76 -14.60 -4.95
N THR A 127 20.42 -13.31 -4.98
CA THR A 127 19.24 -12.78 -4.29
C THR A 127 18.07 -12.63 -5.25
N PHE A 128 16.91 -13.18 -4.89
CA PHE A 128 15.67 -13.05 -5.64
C PHE A 128 14.60 -12.32 -4.83
N PHE A 129 13.76 -11.54 -5.51
CA PHE A 129 12.57 -10.94 -4.90
C PHE A 129 11.50 -12.00 -4.63
N CYS A 130 10.88 -11.92 -3.46
CA CYS A 130 9.88 -12.87 -3.02
C CYS A 130 8.46 -12.30 -3.02
N TRP A 131 7.49 -13.16 -2.72
CA TRP A 131 6.06 -12.86 -2.86
C TRP A 131 5.61 -11.62 -2.07
N SER A 132 6.19 -11.35 -0.90
CA SER A 132 5.84 -10.16 -0.09
C SER A 132 6.23 -8.86 -0.78
N PHE A 133 7.31 -8.85 -1.55
CA PHE A 133 7.69 -7.71 -2.38
C PHE A 133 6.65 -7.45 -3.48
N TYR A 134 6.17 -8.51 -4.15
CA TYR A 134 5.09 -8.36 -5.14
C TYR A 134 3.77 -7.90 -4.51
N LEU A 135 3.44 -8.39 -3.31
CA LEU A 135 2.28 -7.90 -2.55
C LEU A 135 2.39 -6.40 -2.23
N GLY A 136 3.60 -5.89 -2.03
CA GLY A 136 3.83 -4.46 -1.88
C GLY A 136 3.40 -3.66 -3.12
N TRP A 137 3.81 -4.09 -4.31
CA TRP A 137 3.37 -3.49 -5.58
C TRP A 137 1.86 -3.63 -5.82
N VAL A 138 1.31 -4.81 -5.54
CA VAL A 138 -0.13 -5.06 -5.65
C VAL A 138 -0.92 -4.12 -4.73
N SER A 139 -0.45 -3.91 -3.50
CA SER A 139 -1.10 -3.00 -2.55
C SER A 139 -1.13 -1.55 -3.06
N ALA A 140 -0.05 -1.08 -3.70
CA ALA A 140 -0.02 0.26 -4.30
C ALA A 140 -1.07 0.42 -5.41
N VAL A 141 -1.19 -0.58 -6.30
CA VAL A 141 -2.21 -0.59 -7.37
C VAL A 141 -3.62 -0.62 -6.77
N LEU A 142 -3.85 -1.45 -5.76
CA LEU A 142 -5.15 -1.54 -5.08
C LEU A 142 -5.55 -0.22 -4.41
N PHE A 143 -4.61 0.47 -3.75
CA PHE A 143 -4.86 1.79 -3.18
C PHE A 143 -5.16 2.87 -4.25
N LEU A 144 -4.47 2.84 -5.40
CA LEU A 144 -4.79 3.72 -6.53
C LEU A 144 -6.21 3.46 -7.06
N CYS A 145 -6.58 2.19 -7.24
CA CYS A 145 -7.92 1.80 -7.66
C CYS A 145 -8.98 2.26 -6.64
N ALA A 146 -8.73 2.06 -5.34
CA ALA A 146 -9.63 2.50 -4.27
C ALA A 146 -9.82 4.03 -4.28
N GLY A 147 -8.74 4.78 -4.49
CA GLY A 147 -8.79 6.24 -4.67
C GLY A 147 -9.60 6.62 -5.92
N ALA A 148 -9.29 6.06 -7.08
CA ALA A 148 -9.97 6.40 -8.33
C ALA A 148 -11.48 6.09 -8.28
N LEU A 149 -11.87 4.94 -7.73
CA LEU A 149 -13.27 4.54 -7.56
C LEU A 149 -14.01 5.46 -6.57
N SER A 150 -13.34 5.87 -5.48
CA SER A 150 -13.89 6.81 -4.51
C SER A 150 -14.08 8.20 -5.12
N LEU A 151 -13.14 8.65 -5.98
CA LEU A 151 -13.25 9.92 -6.70
C LEU A 151 -14.40 9.88 -7.71
N ALA A 152 -14.48 8.80 -8.49
CA ALA A 152 -15.55 8.60 -9.47
C ALA A 152 -16.92 8.58 -8.80
N ALA A 153 -17.04 7.92 -7.64
CA ALA A 153 -18.26 7.94 -6.85
C ALA A 153 -18.62 9.35 -6.34
N HIS A 154 -17.62 10.16 -5.96
CA HIS A 154 -17.85 11.55 -5.55
C HIS A 154 -18.31 12.44 -6.72
N CYS A 155 -17.62 12.40 -7.86
CA CYS A 155 -17.95 13.17 -9.06
C CYS A 155 -19.31 12.76 -9.66
N GLY A 156 -19.64 11.46 -9.66
CA GLY A 156 -20.94 10.96 -10.12
C GLY A 156 -22.12 11.49 -9.32
N THR A 157 -21.95 11.71 -8.00
CA THR A 157 -22.99 12.33 -7.17
C THR A 157 -23.12 13.85 -7.36
N GLN A 158 -22.13 14.52 -7.97
CA GLN A 158 -22.19 15.96 -8.29
C GLN A 158 -22.79 16.26 -9.66
N ARG A 159 -23.23 15.25 -10.42
CA ARG A 159 -23.82 15.43 -11.76
C ARG A 159 -25.36 15.38 -11.82
N PRO A 160 -26.16 16.04 -10.94
CA PRO A 160 -27.58 16.25 -11.19
C PRO A 160 -27.80 17.56 -11.95
N GLY A 161 -28.35 17.52 -13.17
CA GLY A 161 -29.03 18.69 -13.75
C GLY A 161 -28.50 19.24 -15.07
N TYR A 162 -28.30 18.40 -16.09
CA TYR A 162 -28.34 18.88 -17.50
C TYR A 162 -29.41 18.18 -18.35
N GLU A 163 -30.24 17.31 -17.78
CA GLU A 163 -31.30 16.59 -18.52
C GLU A 163 -32.72 17.12 -18.22
N SER A 164 -32.86 18.39 -17.83
CA SER A 164 -34.18 18.99 -17.58
C SER A 164 -34.31 20.43 -18.08
N LEU A 165 -33.87 20.70 -19.31
CA LEU A 165 -34.20 21.92 -20.04
C LEU A 165 -34.58 21.57 -21.49
#